data_AF-A0A371QUR8-F1
#
_entry.id   AF-A0A371QUR8-F1
#
_cell.length_a   1.000
_cell.length_b   1.000
_cell.length_c   1.000
_cell.angle_alpha   90.00
_cell.angle_beta   90.00
_cell.angle_gamma   90.00
#
_symmetry.space_group_name_H-M   'P 1'
#
loop_
_entity.id
_entity.type
_entity.pdbx_description
1 polymer ?
#
loop_
_entity_poly.entity_id
_entity_poly.type
_entity_poly.pdbx_seq_one_letter_code
_entity_poly.pdbx_strand_id
1 'polypeptide(L)'
;MYIDLTMALKSGMGVFPGSPKPAILNWTKYDVHGYYSNVLYFHEHTATHVDAPAHFIPGGKTLEEVEVSKFFGQFVALDFSHVSPRGLLSLGSSKA
;
A
#
# COMPACT_ATOMS: atom_id res chain seq x y z
N MET A 1 2.00 13.34 -17.64
CA MET A 1 2.97 13.34 -16.52
C MET A 1 2.36 12.47 -15.42
N TYR A 2 3.15 11.61 -14.79
CA TYR A 2 2.70 10.77 -13.67
C TYR A 2 3.45 11.18 -12.40
N ILE A 3 2.79 11.07 -11.26
CA ILE A 3 3.37 11.27 -9.93
C ILE A 3 3.31 9.92 -9.21
N ASP A 4 4.44 9.45 -8.71
CA ASP A 4 4.49 8.23 -7.91
C ASP A 4 4.09 8.54 -6.47
N LEU A 5 3.03 7.87 -6.00
CA LEU A 5 2.51 7.98 -4.64
C LEU A 5 2.85 6.74 -3.79
N THR A 6 3.78 5.91 -4.26
CA THR A 6 4.12 4.62 -3.66
C THR A 6 5.36 4.73 -2.76
N MET A 7 5.30 4.12 -1.59
CA MET A 7 6.48 3.91 -0.75
C MET A 7 7.27 2.69 -1.23
N ALA A 8 8.60 2.82 -1.36
CA ALA A 8 9.46 1.69 -1.72
C ALA A 8 9.43 0.59 -0.65
N LEU A 9 9.11 -0.65 -1.07
CA LEU A 9 9.13 -1.83 -0.20
C LEU A 9 10.56 -2.21 0.16
N LYS A 10 10.84 -2.38 1.46
CA LYS A 10 12.19 -2.72 1.97
C LYS A 10 12.10 -3.69 3.14
N SER A 11 13.04 -4.63 3.21
CA SER A 11 13.20 -5.50 4.38
C SER A 11 13.36 -4.68 5.66
N GLY A 12 12.62 -5.06 6.71
CA GLY A 12 12.74 -4.42 8.02
C GLY A 12 12.10 -3.02 8.15
N MET A 13 11.39 -2.53 7.13
CA MET A 13 10.64 -1.27 7.23
C MET A 13 9.57 -1.31 8.33
N GLY A 14 9.12 -0.13 8.76
CA GLY A 14 8.03 0.01 9.71
C GLY A 14 6.74 -0.63 9.17
N VAL A 15 6.05 -1.37 10.04
CA VAL A 15 4.74 -1.98 9.79
C VAL A 15 3.81 -1.63 10.95
N PHE A 16 2.51 -1.91 10.80
CA PHE A 16 1.58 -1.78 11.91
C PHE A 16 2.05 -2.64 13.11
N PRO A 17 1.97 -2.13 14.36
CA PRO A 17 2.44 -2.87 15.53
C PRO A 17 1.83 -4.28 15.62
N GLY A 18 2.69 -5.30 15.68
CA GLY A 18 2.29 -6.71 15.73
C GLY A 18 2.20 -7.41 14.37
N SER A 19 2.25 -6.68 13.25
CA SER A 19 2.28 -7.28 11.90
C SER A 19 3.65 -7.89 11.57
N PRO A 20 3.71 -8.91 10.69
CA PRO A 20 4.98 -9.45 10.21
C PRO A 20 5.74 -8.40 9.41
N LYS A 21 7.06 -8.35 9.60
CA LYS A 21 7.93 -7.45 8.82
C LYS A 21 8.20 -8.05 7.44
N PRO A 22 8.26 -7.23 6.38
CA PRO A 22 8.62 -7.72 5.06
C PRO A 22 10.07 -8.22 5.03
N ALA A 23 10.29 -9.25 4.22
CA ALA A 23 11.60 -9.79 3.91
C ALA A 23 11.76 -9.95 2.39
N ILE A 24 12.83 -9.39 1.87
CA ILE A 24 13.27 -9.54 0.49
C ILE A 24 14.62 -10.26 0.56
N LEU A 25 14.63 -11.49 0.05
CA LEU A 25 15.79 -12.38 0.12
C LEU A 25 16.32 -12.61 -1.30
N ASN A 26 17.60 -12.35 -1.53
CA ASN A 26 18.23 -12.72 -2.78
C ASN A 26 18.25 -14.25 -2.90
N TRP A 27 17.60 -14.74 -3.96
CA TRP A 27 17.44 -16.18 -4.19
C TRP A 27 18.39 -16.68 -5.26
N THR A 28 18.48 -15.95 -6.38
CA THR A 28 19.45 -16.25 -7.43
C THR A 28 20.34 -15.06 -7.74
N LYS A 29 21.58 -15.39 -8.12
CA LYS A 29 22.60 -14.47 -8.61
C LYS A 29 22.97 -14.85 -10.04
N TYR A 30 23.18 -13.84 -10.87
CA TYR A 30 23.38 -14.02 -12.30
C TYR A 30 24.64 -14.81 -12.63
N ASP A 31 25.75 -14.52 -11.94
CA ASP A 31 27.05 -15.19 -12.09
C ASP A 31 27.04 -16.68 -11.72
N VAL A 32 26.09 -17.11 -10.90
CA VAL A 32 25.94 -18.51 -10.47
C VAL A 32 24.83 -19.24 -11.24
N HIS A 33 23.71 -18.56 -11.51
CA HIS A 33 22.47 -19.19 -11.99
C HIS A 33 22.04 -18.74 -13.40
N GLY A 34 22.69 -17.72 -13.97
CA GLY A 34 22.32 -17.13 -15.26
C GLY A 34 21.14 -16.15 -15.23
N TYR A 35 20.58 -15.85 -14.05
CA TYR A 35 19.55 -14.83 -13.85
C TYR A 35 19.54 -14.30 -12.40
N TYR A 36 18.85 -13.18 -12.17
CA TYR A 36 18.67 -12.56 -10.86
C TYR A 36 17.21 -12.66 -10.41
N SER A 37 16.99 -13.05 -9.15
CA SER A 37 15.66 -13.04 -8.53
C SER A 37 15.74 -12.85 -7.02
N ASN A 38 14.64 -12.36 -6.45
CA ASN A 38 14.41 -12.32 -5.02
C ASN A 38 13.14 -13.09 -4.67
N VAL A 39 13.13 -13.70 -3.48
CA VAL A 39 11.90 -14.13 -2.82
C VAL A 39 11.40 -12.97 -1.96
N LEU A 40 10.11 -12.67 -2.09
CA LEU A 40 9.44 -11.62 -1.33
C LEU A 40 8.46 -12.28 -0.36
N TYR A 41 8.52 -11.85 0.89
CA TYR A 41 7.55 -12.18 1.92
C TYR A 41 7.05 -10.88 2.54
N PHE A 42 5.75 -10.63 2.45
CA PHE A 42 5.08 -9.50 3.09
C PHE A 42 3.58 -9.79 3.21
N HIS A 43 2.93 -9.08 4.11
CA HIS A 43 1.48 -9.15 4.33
C HIS A 43 0.76 -8.09 3.46
N GLU A 44 -0.50 -8.30 3.09
CA GLU A 44 -1.27 -7.44 2.18
C GLU A 44 -1.32 -5.97 2.63
N HIS A 45 -1.25 -5.71 3.94
CA HIS A 45 -1.24 -4.37 4.52
C HIS A 45 0.17 -3.82 4.78
N THR A 46 1.13 -4.09 3.88
CA THR A 46 2.51 -3.59 3.96
C THR A 46 2.72 -2.43 2.99
N ALA A 47 3.35 -1.34 3.44
CA ALA A 47 3.64 -0.14 2.64
C ALA A 47 2.38 0.48 2.02
N THR A 48 2.49 1.12 0.85
CA THR A 48 1.33 1.65 0.10
C THR A 48 0.52 0.49 -0.47
N HIS A 49 -0.74 0.36 -0.09
CA HIS A 49 -1.63 -0.75 -0.46
C HIS A 49 -3.09 -0.30 -0.55
N VAL A 50 -3.99 -1.24 -0.88
CA VAL A 50 -5.45 -1.03 -0.92
C VAL A 50 -6.13 -2.12 -0.09
N ASP A 51 -7.09 -1.73 0.74
CA ASP A 51 -7.89 -2.66 1.54
C ASP A 51 -9.12 -3.13 0.75
N ALA A 52 -9.33 -4.44 0.69
CA ALA A 52 -10.57 -5.02 0.16
C ALA A 52 -11.69 -5.02 1.23
N PRO A 53 -12.98 -5.05 0.84
CA PRO A 53 -14.09 -5.12 1.79
C PRO A 53 -13.99 -6.25 2.83
N ALA A 54 -13.44 -7.40 2.44
CA ALA A 54 -13.17 -8.53 3.34
C ALA A 54 -12.29 -8.17 4.55
N HIS A 55 -11.49 -7.09 4.46
CA HIS A 55 -10.65 -6.63 5.57
C HIS A 55 -11.47 -6.17 6.80
N PHE A 56 -12.69 -5.66 6.58
CA PHE A 56 -13.53 -5.11 7.65
C PHE A 56 -14.91 -5.76 7.76
N ILE A 57 -15.39 -6.40 6.70
CA ILE A 57 -16.75 -6.91 6.59
C ILE A 57 -16.68 -8.45 6.49
N PRO A 58 -17.23 -9.20 7.47
CA PRO A 58 -17.31 -10.66 7.37
C PRO A 58 -18.07 -11.09 6.11
N GLY A 59 -17.46 -11.94 5.29
CA GLY A 59 -18.00 -12.35 3.99
C GLY A 59 -17.99 -11.24 2.93
N GLY A 60 -17.29 -10.14 3.17
CA GLY A 60 -17.04 -9.10 2.19
C GLY A 60 -16.16 -9.60 1.04
N LYS A 61 -16.19 -8.86 -0.07
CA LYS A 61 -15.41 -9.19 -1.26
C LYS A 61 -13.91 -9.19 -0.99
N THR A 62 -13.20 -10.21 -1.48
CA THR A 62 -11.73 -10.20 -1.59
C THR A 62 -11.29 -9.33 -2.76
N LEU A 63 -10.00 -9.01 -2.87
CA LEU A 63 -9.51 -8.01 -3.83
C LEU A 63 -9.78 -8.44 -5.29
N GLU A 64 -9.66 -9.72 -5.58
CA GLU A 64 -9.92 -10.33 -6.89
C GLU A 64 -11.40 -10.30 -7.31
N GLU A 65 -12.31 -10.08 -6.36
CA GLU A 65 -13.76 -9.96 -6.61
C GLU A 65 -14.23 -8.51 -6.79
N VAL A 66 -13.33 -7.54 -6.60
CA VAL A 66 -13.59 -6.12 -6.82
C VAL A 66 -13.42 -5.79 -8.29
N GLU A 67 -14.42 -5.12 -8.87
CA GLU A 67 -14.39 -4.67 -10.26
C GLU A 67 -13.16 -3.79 -10.54
N VAL A 68 -12.37 -4.15 -11.55
CA VAL A 68 -11.11 -3.47 -11.89
C VAL A 68 -11.30 -1.97 -12.18
N SER A 69 -12.48 -1.59 -12.69
CA SER A 69 -12.87 -0.20 -12.96
C SER A 69 -12.88 0.71 -11.73
N LYS A 70 -12.83 0.14 -10.52
CA LYS A 70 -12.76 0.91 -9.27
C LYS A 70 -11.35 1.43 -8.94
N PHE A 71 -10.30 0.92 -9.59
CA PHE A 71 -8.91 1.26 -9.27
C PHE A 71 -8.32 2.36 -10.16
N PHE A 72 -9.09 2.90 -11.10
CA PHE A 72 -8.66 4.02 -11.95
C PHE A 72 -9.83 4.95 -12.23
N GLY A 73 -9.55 6.24 -12.34
CA GLY A 73 -10.59 7.26 -12.55
C GLY A 73 -10.07 8.67 -12.31
N GLN A 74 -11.01 9.60 -12.20
CA GLN A 74 -10.72 10.97 -11.78
C GLN A 74 -10.64 11.02 -10.25
N PHE A 75 -9.58 11.61 -9.74
CA PHE A 75 -9.35 11.79 -8.31
C PHE A 75 -9.14 13.27 -8.00
N VAL A 76 -9.53 13.67 -6.81
CA VAL A 76 -9.27 15.02 -6.28
C VAL A 76 -8.29 14.90 -5.13
N ALA A 77 -7.23 15.70 -5.15
CA ALA A 77 -6.31 15.85 -4.03
C ALA A 77 -6.80 17.01 -3.15
N LEU A 78 -7.19 16.71 -1.91
CA LEU A 78 -7.60 17.71 -0.92
C LEU A 78 -6.43 18.00 0.03
N ASP A 79 -6.09 19.28 0.21
CA ASP A 79 -4.99 19.67 1.08
C ASP A 79 -5.44 19.89 2.53
N PHE A 80 -4.97 18.99 3.41
CA PHE A 80 -5.13 19.07 4.86
C PHE A 80 -3.78 19.17 5.60
N SER A 81 -2.70 19.56 4.92
CA SER A 81 -1.34 19.67 5.50
C SER A 81 -1.26 20.63 6.70
N HIS A 82 -2.24 21.51 6.85
CA HIS A 82 -2.37 22.48 7.93
C HIS A 82 -3.07 21.94 9.19
N VAL A 83 -3.64 20.74 9.13
CA VAL A 83 -4.33 20.10 10.27
C VAL A 83 -3.29 19.40 11.16
N SER A 84 -3.35 19.64 12.47
CA SER A 84 -2.42 19.01 13.43
C SER A 84 -2.61 17.49 13.52
N PRO A 85 -1.60 16.73 13.97
CA PRO A 85 -1.75 15.29 14.24
C PRO A 85 -2.97 15.02 15.14
N ARG A 86 -3.75 13.99 14.80
CA ARG A 86 -5.04 13.64 15.44
C ARG A 86 -6.12 14.73 15.34
N GLY A 87 -5.95 15.73 14.48
CA GLY A 87 -6.98 16.72 14.16
C GLY A 87 -8.17 16.10 13.42
N LEU A 88 -9.35 16.68 13.63
CA LEU A 88 -10.58 16.24 12.99
C LEU A 88 -10.65 16.78 11.55
N LEU A 89 -10.90 15.89 10.59
CA LEU A 89 -11.23 16.28 9.22
C LEU A 89 -12.75 16.37 9.08
N SER A 90 -13.25 17.52 8.63
CA SER A 90 -14.66 17.72 8.30
C SER A 90 -14.80 18.31 6.89
N LEU A 91 -16.01 18.25 6.31
CA LEU A 91 -16.28 18.74 4.96
C LEU A 91 -15.89 20.22 4.73
N GLY A 92 -15.82 21.04 5.78
CA GLY A 92 -15.38 22.45 5.70
C GLY A 92 -13.89 22.68 5.95
N SER A 93 -13.09 21.63 6.18
CA SER A 93 -11.69 21.75 6.62
C SER A 93 -10.67 21.70 5.46
N SER A 94 -11.10 21.39 4.24
CA SER A 94 -10.20 21.35 3.08
C SER A 94 -9.99 22.74 2.51
N LYS A 95 -8.75 23.06 2.14
CA LYS A 95 -8.49 24.19 1.25
C LYS A 95 -8.85 23.80 -0.19
N ALA A 96 -9.50 24.72 -0.90
CA ALA A 96 -9.70 24.64 -2.34
C ALA A 96 -8.38 24.89 -3.07
#